data_AF-A0A7L5SQ65-F1
#
_entry.id   AF-A0A7L5SQ65-F1
#
_cell.length_a   1.000
_cell.length_b   1.000
_cell.length_c   1.000
_cell.angle_alpha   90.00
_cell.angle_beta   90.00
_cell.angle_gamma   90.00
#
_symmetry.space_group_name_H-M   'P 1'
#
loop_
_entity.id
_entity.type
_entity.pdbx_description
1 polymer ?
#
loop_
_entity_poly.entity_id
_entity_poly.type
_entity_poly.pdbx_seq_one_letter_code
_entity_poly.pdbx_strand_id
1 'polypeptide(L)'
;MIPVCRIEDLPEGESVRIEAGDSHAAIAVFHTEGAFYAVDDTCSHQDASLSEGWLEGCYVECPLHAALFDLRSGMPTCLPARKPVRTHAVTVVDGMLYVHPLVPAAQEEAVA
;
A
#
# COMPACT_ATOMS: atom_id res chain seq x y z
N MET A 1 -13.78 7.52 -2.75
CA MET A 1 -13.20 6.29 -3.31
C MET A 1 -12.54 6.62 -4.64
N ILE A 2 -11.43 5.97 -4.98
CA ILE A 2 -10.64 6.17 -6.20
C ILE A 2 -10.72 4.87 -7.01
N PRO A 3 -11.11 4.93 -8.31
CA PRO A 3 -11.10 3.74 -9.16
C PRO A 3 -9.65 3.28 -9.43
N VAL A 4 -9.41 1.98 -9.36
CA VAL A 4 -8.09 1.37 -9.60
C VAL A 4 -8.07 0.72 -10.99
N CYS A 5 -8.69 -0.46 -11.09
CA CYS A 5 -8.78 -1.28 -12.30
C CYS A 5 -9.92 -2.30 -12.14
N ARG A 6 -10.19 -3.10 -13.18
CA ARG A 6 -11.03 -4.29 -13.01
C ARG A 6 -10.23 -5.36 -12.27
N ILE A 7 -10.91 -6.19 -11.47
CA ILE A 7 -10.25 -7.25 -10.70
C ILE A 7 -9.51 -8.28 -11.57
N GLU A 8 -9.91 -8.41 -12.84
CA GLU A 8 -9.26 -9.28 -13.83
C GLU A 8 -7.94 -8.70 -14.35
N ASP A 9 -7.72 -7.39 -14.21
CA ASP A 9 -6.48 -6.71 -14.62
C ASP A 9 -5.41 -6.71 -13.52
N LEU A 10 -5.76 -7.16 -12.30
CA LEU A 10 -4.85 -7.30 -11.16
C LEU A 10 -4.94 -8.73 -10.61
N PRO A 11 -4.30 -9.71 -11.28
CA PRO A 11 -4.35 -11.11 -10.85
C PRO A 11 -3.59 -11.31 -9.52
N GLU A 12 -3.80 -12.46 -8.90
CA GLU A 12 -3.16 -12.78 -7.61
C GLU A 12 -1.63 -12.85 -7.76
N GLY A 13 -0.92 -12.24 -6.82
CA GLY A 13 0.53 -12.07 -6.85
C GLY A 13 1.00 -10.76 -7.49
N GLU A 14 0.10 -9.94 -8.02
CA GLU A 14 0.43 -8.65 -8.64
C GLU A 14 0.06 -7.44 -7.77
N SER A 15 0.61 -6.30 -8.15
CA SER A 15 0.39 -5.01 -7.51
C SER A 15 0.18 -3.89 -8.53
N VAL A 16 -0.37 -2.76 -8.10
CA VAL A 16 -0.46 -1.54 -8.89
C VAL A 16 -0.31 -0.30 -8.02
N ARG A 17 0.43 0.70 -8.51
CA ARG A 17 0.54 2.03 -7.92
C ARG A 17 -0.52 2.95 -8.49
N ILE A 18 -1.24 3.66 -7.62
CA ILE A 18 -2.17 4.71 -8.01
C ILE A 18 -1.77 6.05 -7.39
N GLU A 19 -1.98 7.12 -8.14
CA GLU A 19 -1.92 8.48 -7.61
C GLU A 19 -3.27 8.81 -6.97
N ALA A 20 -3.26 9.31 -5.73
CA ALA A 20 -4.48 9.60 -4.98
C ALA A 20 -4.89 11.10 -4.98
N GLY A 21 -4.35 11.87 -5.94
CA GLY A 21 -4.55 13.32 -6.07
C GLY A 21 -3.62 14.15 -5.17
N ASP A 22 -3.62 15.47 -5.38
CA ASP A 22 -2.61 16.39 -4.81
C ASP A 22 -2.52 16.40 -3.27
N SER A 23 -3.58 15.96 -2.57
CA SER A 23 -3.64 15.94 -1.10
C SER A 23 -3.34 14.57 -0.47
N HIS A 24 -2.96 13.57 -1.28
CA HIS A 24 -2.72 12.21 -0.82
C HIS A 24 -1.39 11.67 -1.37
N ALA A 25 -0.70 10.88 -0.55
CA ALA A 25 0.44 10.10 -1.03
C ALA A 25 -0.03 9.05 -2.06
N ALA A 26 0.88 8.61 -2.92
CA ALA A 26 0.64 7.47 -3.79
C ALA A 26 0.30 6.22 -2.97
N ILE A 27 -0.56 5.37 -3.50
CA ILE A 27 -1.07 4.17 -2.83
C ILE A 27 -0.70 2.94 -3.67
N ALA A 28 -0.16 1.92 -3.03
CA ALA A 28 0.06 0.62 -3.61
C ALA A 28 -1.12 -0.29 -3.29
N VAL A 29 -1.65 -0.97 -4.30
CA VAL A 29 -2.73 -1.95 -4.18
C VAL A 29 -2.18 -3.31 -4.57
N PHE A 30 -2.44 -4.33 -3.75
CA PHE A 30 -1.92 -5.69 -3.91
C PHE A 30 -3.07 -6.67 -3.97
N HIS A 31 -2.92 -7.73 -4.76
CA HIS A 31 -3.80 -8.90 -4.74
C HIS A 31 -3.00 -10.10 -4.25
N THR A 32 -3.35 -10.63 -3.07
CA THR A 32 -2.67 -11.79 -2.49
C THR A 32 -3.60 -12.51 -1.51
N GLU A 33 -3.41 -13.82 -1.33
CA GLU A 33 -4.23 -14.65 -0.44
C GLU A 33 -5.74 -14.50 -0.73
N GLY A 34 -6.10 -14.42 -2.02
CA GLY A 34 -7.48 -14.22 -2.49
C GLY A 34 -8.16 -12.91 -2.07
N ALA A 35 -7.40 -11.90 -1.63
CA ALA A 35 -7.93 -10.61 -1.18
C ALA A 35 -7.11 -9.43 -1.71
N PHE A 36 -7.73 -8.25 -1.71
CA PHE A 36 -7.07 -6.99 -2.08
C PHE A 36 -6.69 -6.21 -0.83
N TYR A 37 -5.50 -5.61 -0.86
CA TYR A 37 -4.98 -4.77 0.21
C TYR A 37 -4.43 -3.48 -0.39
N ALA A 38 -4.49 -2.39 0.36
CA ALA A 38 -3.93 -1.12 -0.08
C ALA A 38 -3.17 -0.44 1.05
N VAL A 39 -1.97 0.07 0.76
CA VAL A 39 -1.13 0.83 1.69
C VAL A 39 -0.52 2.06 1.03
N ASP A 40 -0.05 3.03 1.81
CA ASP A 40 0.85 4.07 1.29
C ASP A 40 1.99 3.39 0.51
N ASP A 41 2.23 3.83 -0.74
CA ASP A 41 3.18 3.18 -1.64
C ASP A 41 4.63 3.42 -1.23
N THR A 42 4.94 4.58 -0.65
CA THR A 42 6.31 4.90 -0.25
C THR A 42 6.68 4.14 1.02
N CYS A 43 7.75 3.34 0.93
CA CYS A 43 8.31 2.65 2.09
C CYS A 43 8.62 3.65 3.23
N SER A 44 8.19 3.33 4.45
CA SER A 44 8.36 4.20 5.62
C SER A 44 9.83 4.35 6.08
N HIS A 45 10.75 3.58 5.51
CA HIS A 45 12.18 3.67 5.76
C HIS A 45 12.85 4.73 4.86
N GLN A 46 12.60 4.67 3.55
CA GLN A 46 13.22 5.51 2.54
C GLN A 46 12.36 5.50 1.27
N ASP A 47 12.55 6.49 0.40
CA ASP A 47 11.85 6.65 -0.87
C ASP A 47 12.06 5.45 -1.83
N ALA A 48 11.15 4.48 -1.73
CA ALA A 48 11.05 3.29 -2.56
C ALA A 48 9.58 2.91 -2.68
N SER A 49 9.14 2.52 -3.88
CA SER A 49 7.78 2.05 -4.12
C SER A 49 7.61 0.63 -3.60
N LEU A 50 6.62 0.42 -2.72
CA LEU A 50 6.24 -0.91 -2.26
C LEU A 50 5.48 -1.67 -3.33
N SER A 51 4.82 -1.00 -4.28
CA SER A 51 4.23 -1.69 -5.43
C SER A 51 5.28 -2.42 -6.28
N GLU A 52 6.52 -1.93 -6.32
CA GLU A 52 7.65 -2.58 -6.99
C GLU A 52 8.32 -3.69 -6.13
N GLY A 53 7.76 -4.00 -4.96
CA GLY A 53 8.26 -5.00 -4.04
C GLY A 53 7.84 -6.43 -4.35
N TRP A 54 8.25 -7.36 -3.48
CA TRP A 54 7.92 -8.79 -3.60
C TRP A 54 6.82 -9.19 -2.63
N LEU A 55 5.80 -9.90 -3.12
CA LEU A 55 4.73 -10.46 -2.30
C LEU A 55 5.11 -11.83 -1.74
N GLU A 56 4.92 -12.02 -0.44
CA GLU A 56 4.99 -13.31 0.23
C GLU A 56 3.83 -13.42 1.23
N GLY A 57 2.81 -14.22 0.90
CA GLY A 57 1.56 -14.26 1.65
C GLY A 57 0.92 -12.87 1.76
N CYS A 58 0.54 -12.45 2.97
CA CYS A 58 0.03 -11.10 3.24
C CYS A 58 1.12 -10.05 3.50
N TYR A 59 2.36 -10.27 3.06
CA TYR A 59 3.46 -9.34 3.26
C TYR A 59 4.02 -8.82 1.94
N VAL A 60 4.49 -7.59 1.94
CA VAL A 60 5.30 -7.03 0.86
C VAL A 60 6.71 -6.73 1.37
N GLU A 61 7.71 -7.26 0.67
CA GLU A 61 9.12 -6.96 0.86
C GLU A 61 9.50 -5.73 0.01
N CYS A 62 10.00 -4.68 0.66
CA CYS A 62 10.49 -3.49 0.00
C CYS A 62 11.70 -3.82 -0.89
N PRO A 63 11.70 -3.40 -2.17
CA PRO A 63 12.72 -3.80 -3.13
C PRO A 63 14.10 -3.22 -2.85
N LEU A 64 14.20 -2.19 -2.00
CA LEU A 64 15.46 -1.51 -1.73
C LEU A 64 16.32 -2.18 -0.65
N HIS A 65 15.74 -2.45 0.53
CA HIS A 65 16.47 -2.97 1.69
C HIS A 65 15.74 -4.12 2.40
N ALA A 66 14.81 -4.80 1.71
CA ALA A 66 14.12 -5.99 2.20
C ALA A 66 13.30 -5.81 3.50
N ALA A 67 12.88 -4.57 3.81
CA ALA A 67 11.92 -4.35 4.88
C ALA A 67 10.57 -4.98 4.50
N LEU A 68 10.04 -5.87 5.33
CA LEU A 68 8.76 -6.53 5.14
C LEU A 68 7.65 -5.77 5.87
N PHE A 69 6.50 -5.60 5.21
CA PHE A 69 5.30 -4.96 5.77
C PHE A 69 4.10 -5.91 5.69
N ASP A 70 3.36 -6.07 6.78
CA ASP A 70 2.08 -6.77 6.78
C ASP A 70 1.01 -5.91 6.10
N LEU A 71 0.47 -6.34 4.96
CA LEU A 71 -0.50 -5.58 4.16
C LEU A 71 -1.84 -5.34 4.88
N ARG A 72 -2.14 -6.11 5.93
CA ARG A 72 -3.40 -5.99 6.69
C ARG A 72 -3.33 -4.87 7.72
N SER A 73 -2.14 -4.59 8.24
CA SER A 73 -1.92 -3.65 9.34
C SER A 73 -0.96 -2.51 9.01
N GLY A 74 -0.20 -2.64 7.93
CA GLY A 74 0.89 -1.74 7.55
C GLY A 74 2.14 -1.86 8.42
N MET A 75 2.15 -2.73 9.42
CA MET A 75 3.27 -2.86 10.37
C MET A 75 4.49 -3.51 9.71
N PRO A 76 5.72 -2.94 9.89
CA PRO A 76 6.92 -3.62 9.47
C PRO A 76 7.23 -4.79 10.41
N THR A 77 7.71 -5.90 9.87
CA THR A 77 8.09 -7.09 10.66
C THR A 77 9.59 -7.20 10.88
N CYS A 78 10.40 -6.46 10.13
CA CYS A 78 11.84 -6.45 10.23
C CYS A 78 12.44 -5.06 9.96
N LEU A 79 13.70 -4.89 10.38
CA LEU A 79 14.51 -3.73 10.02
C LEU A 79 14.84 -3.75 8.52
N PRO A 80 15.06 -2.59 7.89
CA PRO A 80 15.31 -1.29 8.52
C PRO A 80 14.06 -0.43 8.77
N ALA A 81 12.88 -0.82 8.31
CA ALA A 81 11.64 -0.09 8.60
C ALA A 81 11.27 -0.16 10.08
N ARG A 82 10.80 0.97 10.62
CA ARG A 82 10.42 1.10 12.04
C ARG A 82 9.01 1.65 12.24
N LYS A 83 8.45 2.30 11.22
CA LYS A 83 7.13 2.92 11.26
C LYS A 83 6.18 2.13 10.34
N PRO A 84 4.90 2.01 10.68
CA PRO A 84 3.93 1.45 9.77
C PRO A 84 3.76 2.33 8.52
N VAL A 85 3.38 1.71 7.41
CA VAL A 85 2.73 2.40 6.30
C VAL A 85 1.22 2.47 6.58
N ARG A 86 0.52 3.50 6.10
CA ARG A 86 -0.93 3.58 6.31
C ARG A 86 -1.63 2.53 5.47
N THR A 87 -2.66 1.89 6.00
CA THR A 87 -3.56 1.02 5.24
C THR A 87 -4.78 1.78 4.75
N HIS A 88 -5.33 1.38 3.61
CA HIS A 88 -6.54 1.95 3.02
C HIS A 88 -7.58 0.87 2.79
N ALA A 89 -8.85 1.21 3.05
CA ALA A 89 -9.93 0.28 2.77
C ALA A 89 -10.11 0.13 1.26
N VAL A 90 -10.43 -1.08 0.82
CA VAL A 90 -10.73 -1.40 -0.58
C VAL A 90 -12.12 -1.99 -0.69
N THR A 91 -12.78 -1.75 -1.82
CA THR A 91 -14.10 -2.33 -2.13
C THR A 91 -14.15 -2.72 -3.59
N VAL A 92 -14.81 -3.84 -3.89
CA VAL A 92 -15.12 -4.25 -5.26
C VAL A 92 -16.60 -3.99 -5.53
N VAL A 93 -16.91 -3.27 -6.60
CA VAL A 93 -18.28 -3.00 -7.04
C VAL A 93 -18.37 -3.36 -8.52
N ASP A 94 -19.24 -4.31 -8.87
CA ASP A 94 -19.43 -4.78 -10.26
C ASP A 94 -18.13 -5.16 -10.99
N GLY A 95 -17.20 -5.78 -10.25
CA GLY A 95 -15.88 -6.20 -10.77
C GLY A 95 -14.84 -5.08 -10.88
N MET A 96 -15.16 -3.86 -10.47
CA MET A 96 -14.23 -2.73 -10.41
C MET A 96 -13.68 -2.58 -8.99
N LEU A 97 -12.36 -2.47 -8.86
CA LEU A 97 -11.67 -2.25 -7.60
C LEU A 97 -11.58 -0.75 -7.29
N TYR A 98 -11.91 -0.38 -6.06
CA TYR A 98 -11.81 0.98 -5.55
C TYR A 98 -11.01 1.01 -4.24
N VAL A 99 -10.24 2.08 -4.06
CA VAL A 99 -9.57 2.42 -2.80
C VAL A 99 -10.32 3.55 -2.10
N HIS A 100 -10.38 3.53 -0.77
CA HIS A 100 -10.87 4.61 0.08
C HIS A 100 -9.67 5.21 0.84
N PRO A 101 -9.04 6.27 0.28
CA PRO A 101 -7.88 6.88 0.92
C PRO A 101 -8.24 7.40 2.30
N LEU A 102 -7.40 7.09 3.27
CA LEU A 102 -7.43 7.75 4.56
C LEU A 102 -6.56 8.99 4.40
N VAL A 103 -7.15 10.15 4.67
CA VAL A 103 -6.41 11.40 4.71
C VAL A 103 -5.33 11.26 5.78
N PRO A 104 -4.09 11.72 5.54
CA PRO A 104 -3.11 11.80 6.60
C PRO A 104 -3.71 12.55 7.78
N ALA A 105 -3.52 12.05 9.00
CA ALA A 105 -3.51 12.97 10.13
C ALA A 105 -2.46 14.03 9.76
N ALA A 106 -2.87 15.30 9.70
CA ALA A 106 -1.98 16.41 9.44
C ALA A 106 -0.71 16.16 10.26
N GLN A 107 0.44 16.09 9.60
CA GLN A 107 1.68 15.87 10.31
C GLN A 107 1.85 17.08 11.21
N GLU A 108 1.66 16.89 12.52
CA GLU A 108 2.03 17.90 13.50
C GLU A 108 3.52 18.13 13.29
N GLU A 109 3.83 19.29 12.71
CA GLU A 109 5.19 19.76 12.53
C GLU A 109 5.85 19.67 13.91
N ALA A 110 6.70 18.67 14.09
CA ALA A 110 7.55 18.58 15.25
C ALA A 110 8.56 19.73 15.14
N VAL A 111 8.15 20.89 15.66
CA VAL A 111 9.04 21.98 15.98
C VAL A 111 9.97 21.47 17.08
N ALA A 112 11.22 21.24 16.71
CA ALA A 112 12.35 21.16 17.62
C ALA A 112 13.52 21.93 17.01
#